data_AF-A0A3B4C1P5-F1
#
_entry.id   AF-A0A3B4C1P5-F1
#
_cell.length_a   1.000
_cell.length_b   1.000
_cell.length_c   1.000
_cell.angle_alpha   90.00
_cell.angle_beta   90.00
_cell.angle_gamma   90.00
#
_symmetry.space_group_name_H-M   'P 1'
#
loop_
_entity.id
_entity.type
_entity.pdbx_description
1 polymer ?
#
loop_
_entity_poly.entity_id
_entity_poly.type
_entity_poly.pdbx_seq_one_letter_code
_entity_poly.pdbx_strand_id
1 'polypeptide(L)' 'MWLDKELHPLRHSACQPRETLVKVWHEFPEEMHYTISPCFVPVQRCGGHCSDEATVCVPVKNDTVLVQV' A
#
# COMPACT_ATOMS: atom_id res chain seq x y z
N MET A 1 6.22 26.39 -18.59
CA MET A 1 7.09 26.03 -17.45
C MET A 1 6.59 26.53 -16.08
N TRP A 2 5.33 27.01 -15.97
CA TRP A 2 4.72 27.44 -14.70
C TRP A 2 3.38 26.76 -14.39
N LEU A 3 3.01 25.67 -15.11
CA LEU A 3 1.80 24.86 -14.79
C LEU A 3 2.14 23.53 -14.10
N ASP A 4 3.38 23.05 -14.17
CA ASP A 4 3.75 21.72 -13.67
C ASP A 4 3.89 21.64 -12.14
N LYS A 5 4.00 22.79 -11.45
CA LYS A 5 4.24 22.84 -10.00
C LYS A 5 2.98 22.62 -9.17
N GLU A 6 1.80 22.97 -9.67
CA GLU A 6 0.52 22.80 -8.97
C GLU A 6 -0.13 21.42 -9.20
N LEU A 7 0.27 20.70 -10.26
CA LEU A 7 -0.17 19.33 -10.52
C LEU A 7 0.61 18.29 -9.69
N HIS A 8 1.84 18.62 -9.30
CA HIS A 8 2.72 17.71 -8.56
C HIS A 8 2.13 17.17 -7.25
N PRO A 9 1.45 17.98 -6.40
CA PRO A 9 0.82 17.49 -5.17
C PRO A 9 -0.30 16.49 -5.44
N LEU A 10 -1.14 16.75 -6.46
CA LEU A 10 -2.25 15.87 -6.85
C LEU A 10 -1.77 14.49 -7.30
N ARG A 11 -0.64 14.44 -8.02
CA ARG A 11 -0.05 13.16 -8.45
C ARG A 11 0.47 12.34 -7.27
N HIS A 12 0.99 12.99 -6.23
CA HIS A 12 1.50 12.28 -5.05
C HIS A 12 0.40 11.90 -4.06
N SER A 13 -0.78 12.52 -4.08
CA SER A 13 -1.92 12.17 -3.20
C SER A 13 -2.95 11.25 -3.87
N ALA A 14 -2.95 11.13 -5.20
CA ALA A 14 -3.86 10.25 -5.93
C ALA A 14 -3.78 8.77 -5.51
N CYS A 15 -4.87 8.03 -5.73
CA CYS A 15 -4.97 6.58 -5.55
C CYS A 15 -3.92 5.86 -6.42
N GLN A 16 -2.91 5.27 -5.78
CA GLN A 16 -1.84 4.51 -6.43
C GLN A 16 -1.25 3.46 -5.48
N PRO A 17 -0.48 2.47 -5.97
CA PRO A 17 0.28 1.57 -5.11
C PRO A 17 1.30 2.33 -4.26
N ARG A 18 1.32 2.05 -2.97
CA ARG A 18 2.22 2.65 -1.99
C ARG A 18 2.80 1.59 -1.07
N GLU A 19 4.04 1.81 -0.66
CA GLU A 19 4.65 0.99 0.37
C GLU A 19 3.89 1.17 1.69
N THR A 20 3.42 0.05 2.23
CA THR A 20 2.73 -0.03 3.51
C THR A 20 3.34 -1.16 4.31
N LEU A 21 3.65 -0.91 5.58
CA LEU A 21 4.12 -1.93 6.50
C LEU A 21 2.93 -2.75 7.02
N VAL A 22 2.93 -4.04 6.73
CA VAL A 22 1.92 -4.97 7.22
C VAL A 22 2.52 -5.89 8.28
N LYS A 23 1.72 -6.22 9.30
CA LYS A 23 2.10 -7.21 10.31
C LYS A 23 1.96 -8.59 9.72
N VAL A 24 3.00 -9.43 9.84
CA VAL A 24 2.99 -10.80 9.29
C VAL A 24 1.79 -11.60 9.81
N TRP A 25 1.47 -11.51 11.10
CA TRP A 25 0.35 -12.23 11.73
C TRP A 25 -1.04 -11.77 11.28
N HIS A 26 -1.19 -10.55 10.73
CA HIS A 26 -2.46 -10.12 10.15
C HIS A 26 -2.70 -10.77 8.78
N GLU A 27 -1.63 -11.07 8.06
CA GLU A 27 -1.68 -11.69 6.74
C GLU A 27 -1.68 -13.24 6.84
N PHE A 28 -1.00 -13.78 7.85
CA PHE A 28 -0.90 -15.22 8.16
C PHE A 28 -1.24 -15.49 9.64
N PRO A 29 -2.53 -15.45 10.02
CA PRO A 29 -2.95 -15.65 11.41
C PRO A 29 -2.61 -17.03 11.95
N GLU A 30 -2.48 -18.05 11.10
CA GLU A 30 -2.09 -19.41 11.46
C GLU A 30 -0.68 -19.48 12.07
N GLU A 31 0.22 -18.58 11.66
CA GLU A 31 1.60 -18.55 12.12
C GLU A 31 1.77 -17.84 13.47
N MET A 32 0.71 -17.25 14.06
CA MET A 32 0.74 -16.44 15.29
C MET A 32 1.47 -17.10 16.49
N HIS A 33 1.64 -18.40 16.47
CA HIS A 33 2.37 -19.17 17.50
C HIS A 33 3.90 -18.98 17.44
N TYR A 34 4.45 -18.53 16.30
CA TYR A 34 5.88 -18.28 16.14
C TYR A 34 6.25 -16.84 16.50
N THR A 35 7.54 -16.55 16.60
CA THR A 35 8.04 -15.17 16.66
C THR A 35 8.83 -14.91 15.39
N ILE A 36 8.24 -14.16 14.45
CA ILE A 36 8.87 -13.77 13.19
C ILE A 36 9.49 -12.39 13.37
N SER A 37 10.80 -12.27 13.12
CA SER A 37 11.52 -11.00 13.19
C SER A 37 12.24 -10.77 11.86
N PRO A 38 11.85 -9.74 11.07
CA PRO A 38 10.96 -8.63 11.44
C PRO A 38 9.46 -9.00 11.41
N CYS A 39 8.69 -8.51 12.40
CA CYS A 39 7.24 -8.71 12.46
C CYS A 39 6.44 -7.90 11.41
N PHE A 40 7.11 -6.96 10.74
CA PHE A 40 6.51 -6.07 9.75
C PHE A 40 7.27 -6.19 8.44
N VAL A 41 6.54 -6.38 7.34
CA VAL A 41 7.12 -6.46 6.00
C VAL A 41 6.54 -5.36 5.10
N PRO A 42 7.37 -4.71 4.27
CA PRO A 42 6.88 -3.71 3.31
C PRO A 42 6.19 -4.42 2.13
N VAL A 43 4.98 -3.98 1.81
CA VAL A 43 4.21 -4.46 0.66
C VAL A 43 3.55 -3.29 -0.05
N GLN A 44 3.22 -3.47 -1.33
CA GLN A 44 2.48 -2.46 -2.09
C GLN A 44 0.97 -2.61 -1.83
N ARG A 45 0.32 -1.55 -1.38
CA ARG A 45 -1.14 -1.47 -1.20
C ARG A 45 -1.68 -0.21 -1.86
N CYS A 46 -2.91 -0.28 -2.36
CA CYS A 46 -3.58 0.91 -2.91
C CYS A 46 -3.84 1.91 -1.80
N GLY A 47 -3.43 3.17 -2.01
CA GLY A 47 -3.67 4.24 -1.06
C GLY A 47 -3.62 5.61 -1.71
N GLY A 48 -4.28 6.58 -1.07
CA GLY A 48 -4.45 7.93 -1.58
C GLY A 48 -5.93 8.29 -1.72
N HIS A 49 -6.19 9.41 -2.40
CA HIS A 49 -7.52 9.94 -2.62
C HIS A 49 -7.98 9.68 -4.06
N CYS A 50 -9.27 9.43 -4.23
CA CYS A 50 -9.93 9.32 -5.53
C CYS A 50 -10.49 10.67 -5.95
N SER A 51 -10.61 10.96 -7.24
CA SER A 51 -11.15 12.25 -7.70
C SER A 51 -12.61 12.51 -7.32
N ASP A 52 -13.34 11.47 -6.92
CA ASP A 52 -14.73 11.52 -6.46
C ASP A 52 -14.81 10.89 -5.06
N GLU A 53 -15.32 11.62 -4.08
CA GLU A 53 -15.51 11.18 -2.68
C GLU A 53 -16.49 9.99 -2.56
N ALA A 54 -17.35 9.78 -3.55
CA ALA A 54 -18.24 8.62 -3.62
C ALA A 54 -17.50 7.33 -4.05
N THR A 55 -16.21 7.42 -4.39
CA THR A 55 -15.41 6.28 -4.85
C THR A 55 -14.33 5.90 -3.84
N VAL A 56 -14.02 4.61 -3.77
CA VAL A 56 -13.01 4.05 -2.86
C VAL A 56 -11.82 3.52 -3.65
N CYS A 57 -10.62 3.78 -3.13
CA CYS A 57 -9.37 3.32 -3.74
C CYS A 57 -9.19 1.82 -3.48
N VAL A 58 -9.34 1.00 -4.53
CA VAL A 58 -9.25 -0.47 -4.45
C VAL A 58 -8.28 -1.02 -5.49
N PRO A 59 -7.63 -2.17 -5.22
CA PRO A 59 -6.73 -2.79 -6.18
C PRO A 59 -7.47 -3.33 -7.40
N VAL A 60 -6.94 -3.04 -8.58
CA VAL A 60 -7.40 -3.60 -9.87
C VAL A 60 -6.59 -4.83 -10.29
N LYS A 61 -5.36 -4.97 -9.79
CA LYS A 61 -4.46 -6.11 -10.00
C LYS A 61 -3.59 -6.29 -8.75
N ASN A 62 -3.43 -7.54 -8.34
CA ASN A 62 -2.51 -7.94 -7.27
C ASN A 62 -1.51 -8.97 -7.80
N ASP A 63 -0.30 -8.93 -7.27
CA ASP A 63 0.73 -9.94 -7.49
C ASP A 63 1.25 -10.39 -6.11
N THR A 64 1.44 -11.70 -5.93
CA THR A 64 1.99 -12.26 -4.70
C THR A 64 3.51 -12.12 -4.71
N VAL A 65 4.08 -11.60 -3.63
CA VAL A 65 5.53 -11.46 -3.46
C VAL A 65 6.02 -12.39 -2.35
N LEU A 66 7.18 -12.99 -2.56
CA LEU A 66 7.88 -13.75 -1.53
C LEU A 66 8.87 -12.83 -0.84
N VAL A 67 8.75 -12.71 0.48
CA VAL A 67 9.63 -11.88 1.32
C VAL A 67 10.39 -12.80 2.26
N GLN A 68 11.70 -12.62 2.33
CA GLN A 68 12.53 -13.30 3.32
C GLN A 68 12.46 -12.51 4.62
N VAL A 69 12.02 -13.19 5.69
CA VAL A 69 11.98 -12.69 7.06
C VAL A 69 13.08 -13.33 7.89
#